data_AF-A2X937-F1
#
_entry.id   AF-A2X937-F1
#
_cell.length_a   1.000
_cell.length_b   1.000
_cell.length_c   1.000
_cell.angle_alpha   90.00
_cell.angle_beta   90.00
_cell.angle_gamma   90.00
#
_symmetry.space_group_name_H-M   'P 1'
#
loop_
_entity.id
_entity.type
_entity.pdbx_description
1 polymer ?
#
loop_
_entity_poly.entity_id
_entity_poly.type
_entity_poly.pdbx_seq_one_letter_code
_entity_poly.pdbx_strand_id
1 'polypeptide(L)'
;MKTVSLGAARPSSVKFRMPTRDNLVPIRVDVEVDGQRYRDAFTWNPCDPDSEIISFAKRTAKDLKLPANFVPQMLHSIQGQLAEFRSYEGEEMQIREKIVPLKIDLRINNTVIRDQFLWDIGNLDSDPEEFARTLCDDLNITDPEVGPAIAVSIREQLYEIASQSVSAMREAARVSKKGRRAPEFASNSKAMNNSLDLFKYFGSKGSVVRKRKEWYLYEPVVDVVTNEEVGVTDATEEINSRCDYEPLFVGFPLDLELQPKTIVARNA
;
A
#
# COMPACT_ATOMS: atom_id res chain seq x y z
N MET A 1 -5.11 14.79 41.75
CA MET A 1 -4.28 14.17 40.71
C MET A 1 -5.11 13.06 40.09
N LYS A 2 -5.55 13.21 38.83
CA LYS A 2 -6.30 12.16 38.14
C LYS A 2 -5.30 11.12 37.68
N THR A 3 -5.40 9.91 38.23
CA THR A 3 -4.67 8.74 37.76
C THR A 3 -5.10 8.45 36.33
N VAL A 4 -4.19 8.66 35.37
CA VAL A 4 -4.36 8.18 34.00
C VAL A 4 -4.27 6.67 34.09
N SER A 5 -5.40 5.98 33.93
CA SER A 5 -5.45 4.53 33.81
C SER A 5 -4.53 4.15 32.64
N LEU A 6 -3.46 3.39 32.91
CA LEU A 6 -2.73 2.72 31.83
C LEU A 6 -3.75 1.86 31.09
N GLY A 7 -4.03 2.21 29.83
CA GLY A 7 -4.92 1.43 28.97
C GLY A 7 -4.50 -0.03 28.96
N ALA A 8 -5.48 -0.93 28.83
CA ALA A 8 -5.23 -2.37 28.70
C ALA A 8 -4.13 -2.63 27.66
N ALA A 9 -3.20 -3.53 27.97
CA ALA A 9 -2.12 -3.89 27.05
C ALA A 9 -2.72 -4.35 25.71
N ARG A 10 -2.34 -3.70 24.61
CA ARG A 10 -2.78 -4.08 23.26
C ARG A 10 -2.32 -5.53 22.97
N PRO A 11 -3.16 -6.34 22.31
CA PRO A 11 -2.76 -7.70 21.94
C PRO A 11 -1.53 -7.66 21.02
N SER A 12 -0.60 -8.61 21.18
CA SER A 12 0.63 -8.65 20.39
C SER A 12 0.41 -9.18 18.96
N SER A 13 -0.64 -9.97 18.76
CA SER A 13 -1.07 -10.51 17.48
C SER A 13 -2.59 -10.45 17.33
N VAL A 14 -3.05 -10.49 16.09
CA VAL A 14 -4.47 -10.60 15.72
C VAL A 14 -4.62 -11.56 14.55
N LYS A 15 -5.84 -12.00 14.25
CA LYS A 15 -6.11 -12.70 12.99
C LYS A 15 -5.77 -11.79 11.82
N PHE A 16 -5.23 -12.37 10.75
CA PHE A 16 -4.89 -11.66 9.53
C PHE A 16 -6.08 -10.82 9.02
N ARG A 17 -5.80 -9.54 8.77
CA ARG A 17 -6.71 -8.54 8.19
C ARG A 17 -5.89 -7.34 7.76
N MET A 18 -6.51 -6.40 7.05
CA MET A 18 -5.93 -5.08 6.90
C MET A 18 -5.79 -4.40 8.28
N PRO A 19 -4.61 -3.85 8.63
CA PRO A 19 -4.36 -3.21 9.92
C PRO A 19 -4.89 -1.75 9.93
N THR A 20 -6.17 -1.62 9.59
CA THR A 20 -6.93 -0.36 9.46
C THR A 20 -8.35 -0.59 9.95
N ARG A 21 -9.12 0.49 10.14
CA ARG A 21 -10.51 0.44 10.63
C ARG A 21 -11.35 -0.52 9.80
N ASP A 22 -11.34 -0.28 8.49
CA ASP A 22 -12.08 -1.07 7.50
C ASP A 22 -11.17 -2.10 6.82
N ASN A 23 -11.68 -3.30 6.57
CA ASN A 23 -10.93 -4.41 5.98
C ASN A 23 -10.87 -4.31 4.44
N LEU A 24 -10.53 -3.15 3.90
CA LEU A 24 -10.49 -2.91 2.46
C LEU A 24 -9.14 -3.29 1.86
N VAL A 25 -9.17 -4.23 0.93
CA VAL A 25 -8.00 -4.78 0.24
C VAL A 25 -7.63 -3.86 -0.93
N PRO A 26 -6.37 -3.41 -1.06
CA PRO A 26 -5.93 -2.70 -2.25
C PRO A 26 -5.87 -3.66 -3.45
N ILE A 27 -6.42 -3.23 -4.58
CA ILE A 27 -6.49 -3.99 -5.82
C ILE A 27 -5.83 -3.16 -6.92
N ARG A 28 -4.89 -3.77 -7.65
CA ARG A 28 -4.32 -3.21 -8.89
C ARG A 28 -4.76 -4.02 -10.09
N VAL A 29 -5.35 -3.37 -11.07
CA VAL A 29 -5.65 -3.97 -12.35
C VAL A 29 -4.70 -3.40 -13.37
N ASP A 30 -4.00 -4.27 -14.10
CA ASP A 30 -3.16 -3.91 -15.23
C ASP A 30 -3.37 -4.97 -16.31
N VAL A 31 -4.25 -4.67 -17.26
CA VAL A 31 -4.68 -5.60 -18.30
C VAL A 31 -4.47 -4.99 -19.66
N GLU A 32 -3.92 -5.77 -20.57
CA GLU A 32 -3.72 -5.39 -21.96
C GLU A 32 -4.44 -6.37 -22.88
N VAL A 33 -5.22 -5.83 -23.81
CA VAL A 33 -6.02 -6.61 -24.75
C VAL A 33 -6.00 -5.88 -26.09
N ASP A 34 -5.58 -6.59 -27.14
CA ASP A 34 -5.54 -6.08 -28.52
C ASP A 34 -4.80 -4.73 -28.66
N GLY A 35 -3.73 -4.52 -27.88
CA GLY A 35 -2.92 -3.29 -27.88
C GLY A 35 -3.55 -2.11 -27.12
N GLN A 36 -4.72 -2.28 -26.52
CA GLN A 36 -5.29 -1.34 -25.56
C GLN A 36 -4.97 -1.80 -24.14
N ARG A 37 -4.64 -0.87 -23.25
CA ARG A 37 -4.32 -1.15 -21.85
C ARG A 37 -5.30 -0.46 -20.91
N TYR A 38 -5.71 -1.15 -19.86
CA TYR A 38 -6.47 -0.61 -18.74
C TYR A 38 -5.65 -0.83 -17.48
N ARG A 39 -5.31 0.28 -16.82
CA ARG A 39 -4.59 0.31 -15.54
C ARG A 39 -5.41 1.09 -14.54
N ASP A 40 -5.61 0.52 -13.36
CA ASP A 40 -6.38 1.15 -12.29
C ASP A 40 -5.94 0.60 -10.92
N ALA A 41 -6.16 1.39 -9.87
CA ALA A 41 -5.86 1.03 -8.50
C ALA A 41 -6.98 1.53 -7.57
N PHE A 42 -7.59 0.61 -6.83
CA PHE A 42 -8.73 0.92 -5.97
C PHE A 42 -8.77 -0.03 -4.77
N THR A 43 -9.70 0.18 -3.85
CA THR A 43 -9.90 -0.69 -2.69
C THR A 43 -11.16 -1.53 -2.84
N TRP A 44 -11.14 -2.76 -2.34
CA TRP A 44 -12.28 -3.67 -2.40
C TRP A 44 -12.57 -4.31 -1.03
N ASN A 45 -13.85 -4.47 -0.69
CA ASN A 45 -14.24 -5.23 0.49
C ASN A 45 -14.20 -6.74 0.18
N PRO A 46 -13.33 -7.53 0.82
CA PRO A 46 -13.16 -8.95 0.51
C PRO A 46 -14.38 -9.79 0.90
N CYS A 47 -15.33 -9.23 1.66
CA CYS A 47 -16.60 -9.88 1.99
C CYS A 47 -17.69 -9.66 0.93
N ASP A 48 -17.48 -8.76 -0.05
CA ASP A 48 -18.46 -8.52 -1.11
C ASP A 48 -18.55 -9.73 -2.06
N PRO A 49 -19.76 -10.03 -2.58
CA PRO A 49 -19.96 -11.15 -3.49
C PRO A 49 -19.35 -10.89 -4.86
N ASP A 50 -18.95 -11.96 -5.56
CA ASP A 50 -18.38 -11.89 -6.92
C ASP A 50 -19.28 -11.16 -7.94
N SER A 51 -20.59 -11.12 -7.71
CA SER A 51 -21.53 -10.34 -8.53
C SER A 51 -21.22 -8.84 -8.56
N GLU A 52 -20.66 -8.28 -7.49
CA GLU A 52 -20.23 -6.88 -7.45
C GLU A 52 -18.98 -6.66 -8.33
N ILE A 53 -18.04 -7.60 -8.32
CA ILE A 53 -16.84 -7.54 -9.18
C ILE A 53 -17.27 -7.60 -10.66
N ILE A 54 -18.21 -8.49 -11.00
CA ILE A 54 -18.78 -8.59 -12.36
C ILE A 54 -19.46 -7.29 -12.76
N SER A 55 -20.23 -6.69 -11.84
CA SER A 55 -20.94 -5.44 -12.10
C SER A 55 -19.97 -4.28 -12.28
N PHE A 56 -18.92 -4.20 -11.46
CA PHE A 56 -17.82 -3.25 -11.61
C PHE A 56 -17.15 -3.40 -12.98
N ALA A 57 -16.63 -4.58 -13.32
CA ALA A 57 -15.92 -4.82 -14.58
C ALA A 57 -16.77 -4.47 -15.81
N LYS A 58 -18.07 -4.81 -15.80
CA LYS A 58 -18.99 -4.45 -16.90
C LYS A 58 -19.25 -2.95 -16.99
N ARG A 59 -19.43 -2.27 -15.86
CA ARG A 59 -19.63 -0.81 -15.82
C ARG A 59 -18.37 -0.10 -16.32
N THR A 60 -17.20 -0.44 -15.76
CA THR A 60 -15.90 0.11 -16.17
C THR A 60 -15.65 -0.06 -17.67
N ALA A 61 -15.83 -1.28 -18.21
CA ALA A 61 -15.66 -1.51 -19.65
C ALA A 61 -16.63 -0.66 -20.49
N LYS A 62 -17.87 -0.49 -20.05
CA LYS A 62 -18.85 0.34 -20.73
C LYS A 62 -18.49 1.83 -20.68
N ASP A 63 -18.12 2.33 -19.51
CA ASP A 63 -17.88 3.75 -19.25
C ASP A 63 -16.62 4.24 -19.95
N LEU A 64 -15.58 3.39 -19.99
CA LEU A 64 -14.32 3.62 -20.69
C LEU A 64 -14.35 3.17 -22.16
N LYS A 65 -15.48 2.63 -22.64
CA LYS A 65 -15.66 2.10 -24.01
C LYS A 65 -14.60 1.04 -24.39
N LEU A 66 -14.22 0.21 -23.43
CA LEU A 66 -13.29 -0.89 -23.63
C LEU A 66 -13.97 -2.06 -24.36
N PRO A 67 -13.21 -2.80 -25.20
CA PRO A 67 -13.66 -4.07 -25.78
C PRO A 67 -14.18 -5.07 -24.74
N ALA A 68 -15.17 -5.89 -25.12
CA ALA A 68 -15.85 -6.81 -24.19
C ALA A 68 -14.94 -7.88 -23.59
N ASN A 69 -13.82 -8.19 -24.24
CA ASN A 69 -12.78 -9.10 -23.77
C ASN A 69 -11.92 -8.55 -22.62
N PHE A 70 -12.03 -7.25 -22.26
CA PHE A 70 -11.45 -6.72 -21.02
C PHE A 70 -12.14 -7.25 -19.77
N VAL A 71 -13.47 -7.44 -19.81
CA VAL A 71 -14.27 -7.87 -18.65
C VAL A 71 -13.72 -9.14 -17.99
N PRO A 72 -13.48 -10.26 -18.72
CA PRO A 72 -12.91 -11.46 -18.11
C PRO A 72 -11.49 -11.25 -17.56
N GLN A 73 -10.68 -10.40 -18.18
CA GLN A 73 -9.32 -10.10 -17.70
C GLN A 73 -9.35 -9.31 -16.38
N MET A 74 -10.21 -8.29 -16.28
CA MET A 74 -10.43 -7.53 -15.05
C MET A 74 -10.94 -8.45 -13.93
N LEU A 75 -11.94 -9.29 -14.23
CA LEU A 75 -12.47 -10.26 -13.26
C LEU A 75 -11.37 -11.18 -12.73
N HIS A 76 -10.57 -11.77 -13.63
CA HIS A 76 -9.48 -12.66 -13.24
C HIS A 76 -8.45 -11.97 -12.36
N SER A 77 -8.04 -10.74 -12.72
CA SER A 77 -7.09 -9.94 -11.96
C SER A 77 -7.59 -9.62 -10.55
N ILE A 78 -8.84 -9.16 -10.41
CA ILE A 78 -9.43 -8.78 -9.11
C ILE A 78 -9.66 -10.02 -8.24
N GLN A 79 -10.26 -11.08 -8.81
CA GLN A 79 -10.54 -12.32 -8.08
C GLN A 79 -9.25 -13.01 -7.63
N GLY A 80 -8.18 -12.97 -8.44
CA GLY A 80 -6.87 -13.51 -8.09
C GLY A 80 -6.27 -12.86 -6.85
N GLN A 81 -6.26 -11.52 -6.81
CA GLN A 81 -5.78 -10.76 -5.65
C GLN A 81 -6.61 -11.00 -4.40
N LEU A 82 -7.94 -11.07 -4.53
CA LEU A 82 -8.82 -11.40 -3.40
C LEU A 82 -8.63 -12.84 -2.92
N ALA A 83 -8.40 -13.79 -3.82
CA ALA A 83 -8.09 -15.17 -3.46
C ALA A 83 -6.75 -15.29 -2.71
N GLU A 84 -5.73 -14.53 -3.14
CA GLU A 84 -4.46 -14.43 -2.43
C GLU A 84 -4.66 -13.85 -1.03
N PHE A 85 -5.36 -12.72 -0.90
CA PHE A 85 -5.68 -12.12 0.40
C PHE A 85 -6.37 -13.12 1.32
N ARG A 86 -7.39 -13.83 0.81
CA ARG A 86 -8.16 -14.84 1.55
C ARG A 86 -7.32 -16.07 1.92
N SER A 87 -6.22 -16.34 1.23
CA SER A 87 -5.32 -17.47 1.56
C SER A 87 -4.61 -17.32 2.90
N TYR A 88 -4.56 -16.10 3.45
CA TYR A 88 -4.05 -15.80 4.78
C TYR A 88 -5.16 -15.81 5.86
N GLU A 89 -6.44 -15.99 5.51
CA GLU A 89 -7.51 -16.04 6.50
C GLU A 89 -7.29 -17.16 7.53
N GLY A 90 -7.49 -16.83 8.80
CA GLY A 90 -7.27 -17.74 9.92
C GLY A 90 -5.82 -17.81 10.41
N GLU A 91 -4.86 -17.26 9.66
CA GLU A 91 -3.51 -17.04 10.16
C GLU A 91 -3.50 -15.88 11.17
N GLU A 92 -2.47 -15.84 12.00
CA GLU A 92 -2.20 -14.70 12.88
C GLU A 92 -1.18 -13.76 12.22
N MET A 93 -1.24 -12.47 12.55
CA MET A 93 -0.23 -11.47 12.21
C MET A 93 0.18 -10.69 13.47
N GLN A 94 1.42 -10.24 13.53
CA GLN A 94 1.93 -9.45 14.64
C GLN A 94 1.61 -7.97 14.44
N ILE A 95 1.02 -7.36 15.46
CA ILE A 95 0.68 -5.93 15.49
C ILE A 95 1.35 -5.18 16.64
N ARG A 96 2.23 -5.87 17.37
CA ARG A 96 2.90 -5.34 18.58
C ARG A 96 3.63 -4.04 18.28
N GLU A 97 3.16 -2.93 18.87
CA GLU A 97 3.78 -1.58 18.91
C GLU A 97 4.79 -1.33 17.78
N LYS A 98 4.32 -1.48 16.54
CA LYS A 98 5.15 -1.44 15.35
C LYS A 98 4.78 -0.17 14.59
N ILE A 99 5.58 0.87 14.77
CA ILE A 99 5.49 2.06 13.91
C ILE A 99 6.45 1.88 12.75
N VAL A 100 5.92 1.97 11.54
CA VAL A 100 6.68 1.79 10.30
C VAL A 100 6.74 3.11 9.54
N PRO A 101 7.83 3.37 8.79
CA PRO A 101 7.81 4.44 7.82
C PRO A 101 7.01 3.99 6.60
N LEU A 102 6.02 4.77 6.20
CA LEU A 102 5.36 4.66 4.90
C LEU A 102 5.88 5.77 4.00
N LYS A 103 6.06 5.45 2.71
CA LYS A 103 6.50 6.42 1.70
C LYS A 103 5.47 6.46 0.59
N ILE A 104 5.09 7.64 0.17
CA ILE A 104 4.31 7.85 -1.04
C ILE A 104 5.19 8.57 -2.05
N ASP A 105 5.19 8.05 -3.27
CA ASP A 105 5.81 8.66 -4.45
C ASP A 105 4.85 8.36 -5.60
N LEU A 106 3.97 9.32 -5.85
CA LEU A 106 2.83 9.13 -6.74
C LEU A 106 2.78 10.28 -7.74
N ARG A 107 2.59 9.92 -9.01
CA ARG A 107 2.27 10.83 -10.09
C ARG A 107 0.84 10.57 -10.53
N ILE A 108 -0.03 11.54 -10.35
CA ILE A 108 -1.44 11.49 -10.77
C ILE A 108 -1.69 12.72 -11.63
N ASN A 109 -2.04 12.49 -12.89
CA ASN A 109 -2.24 13.56 -13.88
C ASN A 109 -1.00 14.48 -13.92
N ASN A 110 -1.20 15.76 -13.60
CA ASN A 110 -0.17 16.78 -13.54
C ASN A 110 0.39 17.00 -12.12
N THR A 111 0.05 16.16 -11.15
CA THR A 111 0.47 16.33 -9.75
C THR A 111 1.40 15.19 -9.35
N VAL A 112 2.61 15.52 -8.91
CA VAL A 112 3.57 14.59 -8.30
C VAL A 112 3.62 14.87 -6.81
N ILE A 113 3.42 13.84 -6.00
CA ILE A 113 3.38 13.93 -4.55
C ILE A 113 4.36 12.93 -3.96
N ARG A 114 5.29 13.46 -3.17
CA ARG A 114 6.29 12.70 -2.46
C ARG A 114 6.23 13.03 -1.00
N ASP A 115 6.00 12.04 -0.16
CA ASP A 115 5.99 12.21 1.29
C ASP A 115 6.44 10.92 1.97
N GLN A 116 6.87 11.05 3.22
CA GLN A 116 7.15 9.93 4.08
C GLN A 116 6.69 10.26 5.49
N PHE A 117 5.89 9.37 6.08
CA PHE A 117 5.33 9.53 7.40
C PHE A 117 5.42 8.22 8.19
N LEU A 118 5.14 8.31 9.48
CA LEU A 118 5.19 7.17 10.39
C LEU A 118 3.76 6.66 10.64
N TRP A 119 3.56 5.35 10.54
CA TRP A 119 2.25 4.71 10.71
C TRP A 119 2.29 3.64 11.81
N ASP A 120 1.37 3.72 12.78
CA ASP A 120 1.21 2.70 13.83
C ASP A 120 0.34 1.54 13.32
N ILE A 121 0.98 0.40 13.02
CA ILE A 121 0.29 -0.83 12.58
C ILE A 121 -0.61 -1.39 13.69
N GLY A 122 -0.31 -1.09 14.95
CA GLY A 122 -1.10 -1.50 16.10
C GLY A 122 -2.34 -0.64 16.35
N ASN A 123 -2.53 0.45 15.59
CA ASN A 123 -3.74 1.25 15.63
C ASN A 123 -4.74 0.76 14.57
N LEU A 124 -5.54 -0.25 14.93
CA LEU A 124 -6.55 -0.82 14.05
C LEU A 124 -7.74 0.10 13.77
N ASP A 125 -7.84 1.27 14.42
CA ASP A 125 -8.86 2.28 14.14
C ASP A 125 -8.39 3.33 13.11
N SER A 126 -7.18 3.19 12.57
CA SER A 126 -6.64 4.11 11.56
C SER A 126 -7.43 4.05 10.25
N ASP A 127 -7.65 5.22 9.64
CA ASP A 127 -8.39 5.40 8.39
C ASP A 127 -7.45 6.06 7.33
N PRO A 128 -6.87 5.29 6.39
CA PRO A 128 -6.05 5.81 5.30
C PRO A 128 -6.76 6.83 4.42
N GLU A 129 -8.06 6.68 4.19
CA GLU A 129 -8.85 7.59 3.37
C GLU A 129 -9.05 8.94 4.08
N GLU A 130 -9.27 8.95 5.40
CA GLU A 130 -9.33 10.18 6.20
C GLU A 130 -7.98 10.88 6.28
N PHE A 131 -6.90 10.12 6.47
CA PHE A 131 -5.54 10.65 6.40
C PHE A 131 -5.26 11.30 5.04
N ALA A 132 -5.56 10.60 3.94
CA ALA A 132 -5.32 11.10 2.59
C ALA A 132 -6.13 12.37 2.28
N ARG A 133 -7.40 12.44 2.70
CA ARG A 133 -8.22 13.66 2.56
C ARG A 133 -7.60 14.84 3.31
N THR A 134 -7.22 14.63 4.56
CA THR A 134 -6.61 15.68 5.39
C THR A 134 -5.30 16.16 4.79
N LEU A 135 -4.45 15.25 4.30
CA LEU A 135 -3.20 15.59 3.62
C LEU A 135 -3.45 16.41 2.35
N CYS A 136 -4.46 16.07 1.55
CA CYS A 136 -4.82 16.86 0.36
C CYS A 136 -5.32 18.25 0.73
N ASP A 137 -6.16 18.37 1.78
CA ASP A 137 -6.68 19.65 2.25
C ASP A 137 -5.56 20.56 2.77
N ASP A 138 -4.65 20.01 3.58
CA ASP A 138 -3.50 20.71 4.16
C ASP A 138 -2.50 21.21 3.10
N LEU A 139 -2.32 20.44 2.01
CA LEU A 139 -1.45 20.78 0.89
C LEU A 139 -2.17 21.52 -0.25
N ASN A 140 -3.46 21.83 -0.07
CA ASN A 140 -4.32 22.48 -1.06
C ASN A 140 -4.36 21.76 -2.42
N ILE A 141 -4.33 20.42 -2.41
CA ILE A 141 -4.44 19.61 -3.62
C ILE A 141 -5.90 19.50 -4.02
N THR A 142 -6.23 20.00 -5.21
CA THR A 142 -7.62 20.06 -5.69
C THR A 142 -8.01 18.89 -6.59
N ASP A 143 -7.04 18.10 -7.06
CA ASP A 143 -7.30 16.95 -7.93
C ASP A 143 -8.00 15.83 -7.13
N PRO A 144 -9.24 15.46 -7.47
CA PRO A 144 -10.01 14.47 -6.71
C PRO A 144 -9.44 13.04 -6.81
N GLU A 145 -8.58 12.76 -7.79
CA GLU A 145 -7.99 11.42 -7.97
C GLU A 145 -6.77 11.19 -7.05
N VAL A 146 -6.17 12.26 -6.53
CA VAL A 146 -4.98 12.19 -5.67
C VAL A 146 -5.28 11.51 -4.33
N GLY A 147 -6.33 11.95 -3.63
CA GLY A 147 -6.67 11.43 -2.30
C GLY A 147 -6.89 9.90 -2.30
N PRO A 148 -7.72 9.36 -3.21
CA PRO A 148 -7.86 7.92 -3.39
C PRO A 148 -6.55 7.20 -3.70
N ALA A 149 -5.70 7.76 -4.57
CA ALA A 149 -4.41 7.17 -4.91
C ALA A 149 -3.46 7.06 -3.69
N ILE A 150 -3.42 8.10 -2.85
CA ILE A 150 -2.66 8.09 -1.59
C ILE A 150 -3.20 7.00 -0.65
N ALA A 151 -4.52 6.91 -0.48
CA ALA A 151 -5.13 5.91 0.40
C ALA A 151 -4.83 4.47 -0.06
N VAL A 152 -4.92 4.21 -1.37
CA VAL A 152 -4.55 2.91 -1.96
C VAL A 152 -3.07 2.61 -1.72
N SER A 153 -2.17 3.57 -1.97
CA SER A 153 -0.72 3.40 -1.75
C SER A 153 -0.36 3.08 -0.29
N ILE A 154 -1.05 3.71 0.67
CA ILE A 154 -0.93 3.37 2.10
C ILE A 154 -1.37 1.94 2.34
N ARG A 155 -2.57 1.57 1.86
CA ARG A 155 -3.11 0.22 2.03
C ARG A 155 -2.22 -0.86 1.41
N GLU A 156 -1.60 -0.61 0.27
CA GLU A 156 -0.65 -1.53 -0.37
C GLU A 156 0.52 -1.85 0.55
N GLN A 157 1.18 -0.82 1.09
CA GLN A 157 2.30 -1.01 2.01
C GLN A 157 1.85 -1.73 3.30
N LEU A 158 0.67 -1.40 3.82
CA LEU A 158 0.12 -2.07 5.00
C LEU A 158 -0.19 -3.55 4.75
N TYR A 159 -0.73 -3.89 3.58
CA TYR A 159 -0.99 -5.26 3.18
C TYR A 159 0.32 -6.06 3.08
N GLU A 160 1.36 -5.50 2.45
CA GLU A 160 2.67 -6.15 2.36
C GLU A 160 3.25 -6.45 3.76
N ILE A 161 3.19 -5.46 4.66
CA ILE A 161 3.67 -5.61 6.04
C ILE A 161 2.91 -6.70 6.79
N ALA A 162 1.58 -6.76 6.62
CA ALA A 162 0.74 -7.78 7.24
C ALA A 162 1.08 -9.19 6.72
N SER A 163 1.19 -9.36 5.39
CA SER A 163 1.50 -10.64 4.74
C SER A 163 2.91 -11.13 5.07
N GLN A 164 3.89 -10.23 5.14
CA GLN A 164 5.24 -10.53 5.62
C GLN A 164 5.23 -10.96 7.08
N SER A 165 4.38 -10.35 7.92
CA SER A 165 4.26 -10.76 9.32
C SER A 165 3.76 -12.20 9.45
N VAL A 166 2.78 -12.62 8.64
CA VAL A 166 2.30 -14.02 8.63
C VAL A 166 3.43 -14.96 8.24
N SER A 167 4.15 -14.61 7.17
CA SER A 167 5.27 -15.39 6.65
C SER A 167 6.38 -15.57 7.71
N ALA A 168 6.75 -14.48 8.40
CA ALA A 168 7.75 -14.51 9.46
C ALA A 168 7.35 -15.42 10.63
N MET A 169 6.09 -15.42 11.03
CA MET A 169 5.60 -16.30 12.10
C MET A 169 5.56 -17.76 11.69
N ARG A 170 5.16 -18.07 10.44
CA ARG A 170 5.20 -19.43 9.90
C ARG A 170 6.63 -19.98 9.95
N GLU A 171 7.64 -19.18 9.58
CA GLU A 171 9.04 -19.59 9.69
C GLU A 171 9.49 -19.79 11.14
N ALA A 172 9.15 -18.87 12.05
CA ALA A 172 9.48 -19.00 13.47
C ALA A 172 8.91 -20.28 14.09
N ALA A 173 7.68 -20.65 13.73
CA ALA A 173 7.04 -21.89 14.19
C ALA A 173 7.75 -23.15 13.68
N ARG A 174 8.36 -23.13 12.48
CA ARG A 174 9.15 -24.24 11.94
C ARG A 174 10.50 -24.38 12.65
N VAL A 175 11.17 -23.26 12.92
CA VAL A 175 12.46 -23.24 13.63
C VAL A 175 12.30 -23.71 15.08
N SER A 176 11.22 -23.31 15.76
CA SER A 176 10.95 -23.75 17.13
C SER A 176 10.74 -25.27 17.25
N LYS A 177 10.31 -25.95 16.19
CA LYS A 177 10.18 -27.42 16.16
C LYS A 177 11.50 -28.14 15.85
N LYS A 178 12.52 -27.43 15.36
CA LYS A 178 13.83 -28.00 14.98
C LYS A 178 14.91 -27.82 16.07
N GLY A 179 14.50 -27.61 17.33
CA GLY A 179 15.38 -27.55 18.50
C GLY A 179 15.83 -28.92 19.04
N ARG A 180 16.65 -29.64 18.28
CA ARG A 180 17.71 -30.55 18.79
C ARG A 180 18.76 -30.82 17.70
N ARG A 181 19.52 -29.78 17.30
CA ARG A 181 20.96 -29.84 16.95
C ARG A 181 21.46 -28.44 16.59
N ALA A 182 22.64 -28.13 17.11
CA ALA A 182 23.38 -26.86 16.99
C ALA A 182 23.96 -26.66 15.56
N PRO A 183 24.47 -25.46 15.23
CA PRO A 183 24.24 -24.83 13.93
C PRO A 183 25.46 -24.84 13.03
N GLU A 184 25.24 -24.94 11.71
CA GLU A 184 26.04 -24.24 10.71
C GLU A 184 25.12 -23.90 9.53
N PHE A 185 25.10 -22.62 9.16
CA PHE A 185 24.90 -22.03 7.83
C PHE A 185 24.37 -20.62 8.03
N ALA A 186 25.29 -19.67 7.91
CA ALA A 186 24.98 -18.27 7.73
C ALA A 186 24.12 -18.11 6.47
N SER A 187 22.82 -17.89 6.64
CA SER A 187 21.96 -17.42 5.56
C SER A 187 21.96 -15.89 5.62
N ASN A 188 22.79 -15.30 4.76
CA ASN A 188 22.79 -13.88 4.47
C ASN A 188 21.52 -13.55 3.69
N SER A 189 20.38 -13.47 4.37
CA SER A 189 19.16 -12.92 3.78
C SER A 189 19.19 -11.41 3.96
N LYS A 190 19.56 -10.71 2.89
CA LYS A 190 19.14 -9.32 2.66
C LYS A 190 17.63 -9.31 2.41
N ALA A 191 16.86 -9.71 3.41
CA ALA A 191 15.44 -9.38 3.48
C ALA A 191 15.36 -7.95 4.00
N MET A 192 14.52 -7.15 3.36
CA MET A 192 14.33 -5.73 3.61
C MET A 192 13.77 -5.52 5.02
N ASN A 193 14.63 -5.63 6.04
CA ASN A 193 14.37 -5.26 7.42
C ASN A 193 14.37 -3.73 7.51
N ASN A 194 13.40 -3.09 6.86
CA ASN A 194 13.07 -1.67 7.04
C ASN A 194 12.06 -1.47 8.19
N SER A 195 11.85 -2.50 9.04
CA SER A 195 11.24 -2.30 10.34
C SER A 195 12.17 -1.40 11.14
N LEU A 196 11.85 -0.10 11.19
CA LEU A 196 12.48 0.82 12.13
C LEU A 196 12.26 0.25 13.53
N ASP A 197 13.35 -0.17 14.16
CA ASP A 197 13.32 -0.63 15.55
C ASP A 197 12.85 0.54 16.43
N LEU A 198 11.59 0.45 16.88
CA LEU A 198 10.91 1.53 17.60
C LEU A 198 11.65 1.92 18.89
N PHE A 199 12.39 0.98 19.47
CA PHE A 199 13.25 1.24 20.62
C PHE A 199 14.34 2.30 20.32
N LYS A 200 14.76 2.45 19.07
CA LYS A 200 15.76 3.45 18.66
C LYS A 200 15.20 4.87 18.53
N TYR A 201 13.91 5.03 18.22
CA TYR A 201 13.28 6.35 18.05
C TYR A 201 12.45 6.79 19.28
N PHE A 202 11.73 5.88 19.94
CA PHE A 202 10.80 6.18 21.03
C PHE A 202 11.08 5.45 22.34
N GLY A 203 12.25 4.81 22.50
CA GLY A 203 12.66 4.26 23.80
C GLY A 203 12.75 5.32 24.90
N SER A 204 13.16 4.97 26.13
CA SER A 204 13.21 5.89 27.28
C SER A 204 14.11 7.13 27.13
N LYS A 205 14.86 7.23 26.01
CA LYS A 205 15.68 8.39 25.59
C LYS A 205 15.21 9.00 24.25
N GLY A 206 14.05 8.58 23.75
CA GLY A 206 13.45 9.03 22.50
C GLY A 206 12.94 10.46 22.62
N SER A 207 13.09 11.22 21.55
CA SER A 207 12.58 12.59 21.44
C SER A 207 11.31 12.58 20.60
N VAL A 208 10.27 13.28 21.06
CA VAL A 208 9.05 13.54 20.26
C VAL A 208 9.37 14.48 19.09
N VAL A 209 10.46 15.26 19.21
CA VAL A 209 10.95 16.14 18.14
C VAL A 209 12.00 15.39 17.31
N ARG A 210 11.75 15.28 15.99
CA ARG A 210 12.72 14.72 15.03
C ARG A 210 14.00 15.55 15.00
N LYS A 211 15.14 14.91 14.74
CA LYS A 211 16.40 15.63 14.55
C LYS A 211 16.29 16.54 13.33
N ARG A 212 16.79 17.77 13.43
CA ARG A 212 16.73 18.77 12.34
C ARG A 212 17.23 18.23 10.99
N LYS A 213 18.29 17.42 11.02
CA LYS A 213 18.86 16.77 9.83
C LYS A 213 17.98 15.70 9.18
N GLU A 214 16.84 15.36 9.76
CA GLU A 214 15.89 14.37 9.24
C GLU A 214 14.60 15.04 8.78
N TRP A 215 14.42 16.36 8.99
CA TRP A 215 13.15 17.04 8.70
C TRP A 215 12.78 16.97 7.22
N TYR A 216 13.75 17.16 6.33
CA TYR A 216 13.54 17.08 4.88
C TYR A 216 13.06 15.70 4.39
N LEU A 217 13.22 14.64 5.21
CA LEU A 217 12.74 13.29 4.88
C LEU A 217 11.26 13.10 5.20
N TYR A 218 10.62 14.02 5.92
CA TYR A 218 9.22 13.93 6.37
C TYR A 218 8.46 15.22 6.03
N GLU A 219 8.97 15.96 5.06
CA GLU A 219 8.33 17.13 4.50
C GLU A 219 7.63 16.69 3.20
N PRO A 220 6.31 16.85 3.09
CA PRO A 220 5.61 16.53 1.86
C PRO A 220 6.04 17.50 0.75
N VAL A 221 6.33 16.94 -0.42
CA VAL A 221 6.68 17.66 -1.64
C VAL A 221 5.57 17.45 -2.64
N VAL A 222 5.02 18.55 -3.16
CA VAL A 222 4.00 18.55 -4.21
C VAL A 222 4.52 19.38 -5.37
N ASP A 223 4.72 18.73 -6.50
CA ASP A 223 5.17 19.36 -7.74
C ASP A 223 4.02 19.28 -8.77
N VAL A 224 3.71 20.41 -9.42
CA VAL A 224 2.76 20.43 -10.54
C VAL A 224 3.55 20.38 -11.84
N VAL A 225 3.51 19.24 -12.53
CA VAL A 225 4.23 18.99 -13.77
C VAL A 225 3.48 19.64 -14.94
N THR A 226 4.17 20.51 -15.66
CA THR A 226 3.62 21.15 -16.86
C THR A 226 3.68 20.20 -18.06
N ASN A 227 2.77 20.35 -19.03
CA ASN A 227 2.65 19.45 -20.18
C ASN A 227 3.92 19.30 -21.04
N GLU A 228 4.88 20.22 -20.95
CA GLU A 228 6.17 20.15 -21.65
C GLU A 228 7.17 19.18 -21.00
N GLU A 229 7.03 18.94 -19.69
CA GLU A 229 7.90 18.03 -18.92
C GLU A 229 7.37 16.59 -18.94
N VAL A 230 6.04 16.41 -19.03
CA VAL A 230 5.35 15.11 -19.06
C VAL A 230 5.99 14.14 -20.07
N GLY A 231 6.14 14.58 -21.33
CA GLY A 231 6.68 13.73 -22.40
C GLY A 231 8.18 13.43 -22.32
N VAL A 232 8.95 14.20 -21.53
CA VAL A 232 10.39 13.97 -21.33
C VAL A 232 10.63 12.96 -20.21
N THR A 233 9.83 13.01 -19.14
CA THR A 233 9.83 12.02 -18.06
C THR A 233 9.32 10.66 -18.53
N ASP A 234 8.21 10.60 -19.27
CA ASP A 234 7.62 9.32 -19.73
C ASP A 234 8.60 8.54 -20.62
N ALA A 235 9.34 9.24 -21.49
CA ALA A 235 10.38 8.64 -22.32
C ALA A 235 11.61 8.15 -21.51
N THR A 236 11.89 8.80 -20.38
CA THR A 236 13.03 8.44 -19.51
C THR A 236 12.68 7.26 -18.60
N GLU A 237 11.46 7.21 -18.07
CA GLU A 237 10.92 6.11 -17.29
C GLU A 237 10.68 4.85 -18.15
N GLU A 238 10.28 4.99 -19.42
CA GLU A 238 10.22 3.87 -20.38
C GLU A 238 11.62 3.27 -20.67
N ILE A 239 12.66 4.11 -20.78
CA ILE A 239 14.05 3.65 -20.96
C ILE A 239 14.58 2.98 -19.68
N ASN A 240 14.26 3.54 -18.51
CA ASN A 240 14.71 2.98 -17.23
C ASN A 240 14.06 1.61 -16.94
N SER A 241 12.78 1.44 -17.34
CA SER A 241 12.06 0.16 -17.22
C SER A 241 12.63 -0.97 -18.11
N ARG A 242 13.43 -0.64 -19.13
CA ARG A 242 14.10 -1.62 -20.01
C ARG A 242 15.48 -2.08 -19.51
N CYS A 243 16.10 -1.40 -18.55
CA CYS A 243 17.50 -1.64 -18.18
C CYS A 243 17.71 -2.37 -16.83
N ASP A 244 16.70 -2.54 -15.99
CA ASP A 244 16.89 -3.16 -14.66
C ASP A 244 16.32 -4.59 -14.57
N TYR A 245 17.19 -5.58 -14.76
CA TYR A 245 17.03 -6.97 -14.28
C TYR A 245 18.22 -7.33 -13.37
N GLU A 246 18.11 -6.99 -12.08
CA GLU A 246 18.55 -7.74 -10.87
C GLU A 246 18.58 -6.83 -9.61
N PRO A 247 18.36 -7.37 -8.39
CA PRO A 247 17.26 -6.91 -7.55
C PRO A 247 17.71 -6.08 -6.34
N LEU A 248 17.32 -4.81 -6.30
CA LEU A 248 17.24 -4.01 -5.07
C LEU A 248 16.11 -2.99 -5.25
N PHE A 249 15.07 -3.08 -4.42
CA PHE A 249 13.88 -2.24 -4.42
C PHE A 249 12.94 -2.42 -5.62
N VAL A 250 11.85 -3.16 -5.42
CA VAL A 250 10.72 -3.20 -6.34
C VAL A 250 9.87 -1.95 -6.09
N GLY A 251 10.36 -0.79 -6.55
CA GLY A 251 9.51 0.35 -6.86
C GLY A 251 8.95 0.10 -8.26
N PHE A 252 7.65 -0.22 -8.35
CA PHE A 252 6.98 -0.26 -9.65
C PHE A 252 6.81 1.17 -10.16
N PRO A 253 7.34 1.52 -11.34
CA PRO A 253 7.08 2.82 -11.96
C PRO A 253 5.62 2.86 -12.44
N LEU A 254 4.87 3.83 -11.92
CA LEU A 254 3.52 4.17 -12.33
C LEU A 254 3.64 5.29 -13.37
N ASP A 255 3.73 4.90 -14.65
CA ASP A 255 3.56 5.87 -15.74
C ASP A 255 2.17 5.80 -16.36
N LEU A 256 1.65 7.01 -16.57
CA LEU A 256 0.39 7.41 -17.15
C LEU A 256 0.49 7.48 -18.68
N GLU A 257 -0.61 7.19 -19.39
CA GLU A 257 -1.23 8.24 -20.21
C GLU A 257 -2.75 8.03 -20.38
N LEU A 258 -3.46 9.12 -20.07
CA LEU A 258 -4.88 9.46 -20.10
C LEU A 258 -5.89 8.65 -20.98
N GLN A 259 -7.00 8.26 -20.34
CA GLN A 259 -8.34 8.71 -20.73
C GLN A 259 -9.19 9.01 -19.46
N PRO A 260 -10.04 10.05 -19.48
CA PRO A 260 -10.73 10.55 -18.30
C PRO A 260 -11.95 9.67 -17.95
N LYS A 261 -12.27 9.67 -16.64
CA LYS A 261 -13.49 9.20 -15.96
C LYS A 261 -13.27 7.94 -15.11
N THR A 262 -12.71 8.14 -13.92
CA THR A 262 -13.03 7.27 -12.79
C THR A 262 -14.32 7.78 -12.17
N ILE A 263 -15.37 6.96 -12.30
CA ILE A 263 -16.61 7.15 -11.57
C ILE A 263 -16.30 6.81 -10.12
N VAL A 264 -16.36 7.83 -9.27
CA VAL A 264 -16.49 7.66 -7.82
C VAL A 264 -17.63 6.68 -7.58
N ALA A 265 -17.30 5.43 -7.21
CA ALA A 265 -18.26 4.49 -6.66
C ALA A 265 -18.72 5.07 -5.33
N ARG A 266 -19.74 5.92 -5.39
CA ARG A 266 -20.48 6.39 -4.22
C ARG A 266 -21.17 5.17 -3.63
N ASN A 267 -20.74 4.79 -2.44
CA ASN A 267 -21.55 3.97 -1.54
C ASN A 267 -22.87 4.72 -1.26
N ALA A 268 -23.98 4.04 -1.53
CA ALA A 268 -25.27 4.27 -0.92
C ALA A 268 -25.53 3.11 0.05
#